data_AF-A0A849ZEK8-F1
#
_entry.id   AF-A0A849ZEK8-F1
#
_cell.length_a   1.000
_cell.length_b   1.000
_cell.length_c   1.000
_cell.angle_alpha   90.00
_cell.angle_beta   90.00
_cell.angle_gamma   90.00
#
_symmetry.space_group_name_H-M   'P 1'
#
loop_
_entity.id
_entity.type
_entity.pdbx_description
1 polymer ?
#
loop_
_entity_poly.entity_id
_entity_poly.type
_entity_poly.pdbx_seq_one_letter_code
_entity_poly.pdbx_strand_id
1 'polypeptide(L)'
;PFVEAWLRVHGATPQACQEARERFVAPLRAHVDDAGLGHVSEIADAEPPHTPRGCPFQAWSVGELIRLERLLAPQPSPTPAMAMAR
;
A
#
# COMPACT_ATOMS: atom_id res chain seq x y z
N PRO A 1 6.19 4.82 -5.73
CA PRO A 1 7.03 4.17 -6.79
C PRO A 1 8.04 3.10 -6.33
N PHE A 2 8.27 2.89 -5.03
CA PHE A 2 9.24 1.87 -4.55
C PHE A 2 8.67 0.45 -4.54
N VAL A 3 7.52 0.24 -3.89
CA VAL A 3 6.92 -1.09 -3.69
C VAL A 3 6.62 -1.79 -5.01
N GLU A 4 6.14 -1.05 -6.01
CA GLU A 4 5.85 -1.61 -7.33
C GLU A 4 7.12 -2.11 -8.04
N ALA A 5 8.22 -1.36 -7.96
CA ALA A 5 9.50 -1.79 -8.50
C ALA A 5 10.06 -3.00 -7.73
N TRP A 6 9.93 -2.99 -6.40
CA TRP A 6 10.30 -4.11 -5.55
C TRP A 6 9.54 -5.39 -5.95
N LEU A 7 8.23 -5.31 -6.15
CA LEU A 7 7.42 -6.44 -6.62
C LEU A 7 7.88 -6.98 -7.97
N ARG A 8 8.22 -6.11 -8.93
CA ARG A 8 8.70 -6.55 -10.26
C ARG A 8 10.00 -7.36 -10.15
N VAL A 9 10.91 -6.96 -9.25
CA VAL A 9 12.16 -7.69 -9.00
C VAL A 9 11.88 -9.03 -8.31
N HIS A 10 10.87 -9.10 -7.45
CA HIS A 10 10.51 -10.30 -6.67
C HIS A 10 9.42 -11.15 -7.35
N GLY A 11 9.13 -10.90 -8.63
CA GLY A 11 8.20 -11.69 -9.44
C GLY A 11 6.71 -11.49 -9.13
N ALA A 12 6.35 -10.54 -8.27
CA ALA A 12 4.96 -10.24 -7.88
C ALA A 12 4.15 -11.48 -7.47
N THR A 13 4.81 -12.46 -6.83
CA THR A 13 4.16 -13.67 -6.33
C THR A 13 3.21 -13.33 -5.17
N PRO A 14 2.24 -14.20 -4.84
CA PRO A 14 1.38 -14.00 -3.68
C PRO A 14 2.18 -13.77 -2.38
N GLN A 15 3.31 -14.46 -2.24
CA GLN A 15 4.24 -14.32 -1.12
C GLN A 15 4.93 -12.94 -1.14
N ALA A 16 5.44 -12.50 -2.29
CA ALA A 16 6.04 -11.17 -2.42
C ALA A 16 5.00 -10.06 -2.17
N CYS A 17 3.76 -10.22 -2.63
CA CYS A 17 2.67 -9.30 -2.33
C CYS A 17 2.36 -9.27 -0.84
N GLN A 18 2.37 -10.41 -0.16
CA GLN A 18 2.17 -10.47 1.29
C GLN A 18 3.30 -9.77 2.04
N GLU A 19 4.55 -10.05 1.67
CA GLU A 19 5.71 -9.39 2.26
C GLU A 19 5.67 -7.87 2.04
N ALA A 20 5.29 -7.41 0.85
CA ALA A 20 5.13 -6.00 0.55
C ALA A 20 4.05 -5.33 1.42
N ARG A 21 2.92 -6.01 1.67
CA ARG A 21 1.87 -5.52 2.58
C ARG A 21 2.42 -5.35 3.99
N GLU A 22 3.10 -6.37 4.51
CA GLU A 22 3.61 -6.38 5.88
C GLU A 22 4.73 -5.36 6.12
N ARG A 23 5.73 -5.32 5.21
CA ARG A 23 6.93 -4.51 5.41
C ARG A 23 6.75 -3.05 5.03
N PHE A 24 5.94 -2.74 4.03
CA PHE A 24 5.90 -1.39 3.45
C PHE A 24 4.55 -0.69 3.64
N VAL A 25 3.44 -1.43 3.62
CA VAL A 25 2.09 -0.81 3.67
C VAL A 25 1.53 -0.77 5.08
N ALA A 26 1.71 -1.83 5.88
CA ALA A 26 1.18 -1.89 7.24
C ALA A 26 1.68 -0.74 8.15
N PRO A 27 2.96 -0.33 8.13
CA PRO A 27 3.41 0.82 8.91
C PRO A 27 2.77 2.14 8.47
N LEU A 28 2.59 2.35 7.17
CA LEU A 28 1.92 3.54 6.63
C LEU A 28 0.44 3.56 7.00
N ARG A 29 -0.21 2.38 7.02
CA ARG A 29 -1.61 2.24 7.43
C ARG A 29 -1.78 2.56 8.92
N ALA A 30 -0.86 2.11 9.78
CA ALA A 30 -0.88 2.46 11.20
C ALA A 30 -0.70 3.97 11.43
N HIS A 31 0.17 4.62 10.65
CA HIS A 31 0.39 6.08 10.72
C HIS A 31 -0.89 6.91 10.49
N VAL A 32 -1.81 6.40 9.66
CA VAL A 32 -3.10 7.06 9.38
C VAL A 32 -3.91 7.26 10.67
N ASP A 33 -3.85 6.30 11.57
CA ASP A 33 -4.60 6.29 12.83
C ASP A 33 -3.87 7.09 13.94
N ASP A 34 -2.54 7.10 13.93
CA ASP A 34 -1.73 7.70 15.02
C ASP A 34 -1.44 9.21 14.86
N ALA A 35 -0.99 9.63 13.67
CA ALA A 35 -0.49 11.00 13.43
C ALA A 35 -1.35 11.78 12.43
N GLY A 36 -2.21 11.08 11.70
CA GLY A 36 -2.77 11.56 10.44
C GLY A 36 -4.18 12.14 10.48
N LEU A 37 -5.00 11.84 11.49
CA LEU A 37 -6.45 12.07 11.42
C LEU A 37 -7.04 11.59 10.07
N GLY A 38 -6.56 10.46 9.52
CA GLY A 38 -6.91 10.00 8.17
C GLY A 38 -5.89 10.28 7.06
N HIS A 39 -4.72 10.83 7.38
CA HIS A 39 -3.65 11.15 6.42
C HIS A 39 -2.31 10.46 6.71
N VAL A 40 -1.39 10.50 5.74
CA VAL A 40 0.02 10.14 5.92
C VAL A 40 0.85 11.41 5.80
N SER A 41 1.79 11.61 6.72
CA SER A 41 2.66 12.79 6.70
C SER A 41 3.65 12.75 5.54
N GLU A 42 4.16 13.92 5.15
CA GLU A 42 5.08 14.06 4.02
C GLU A 42 6.38 13.27 4.22
N ILE A 43 6.99 13.40 5.40
CA ILE A 43 8.27 12.77 5.76
C ILE A 43 8.24 12.32 7.23
N ALA A 44 9.19 11.45 7.58
CA ALA A 44 9.40 10.97 8.94
C ALA A 44 10.89 10.86 9.25
N ASP A 45 11.26 10.90 10.54
CA ASP A 45 12.63 10.67 10.98
C ASP A 45 13.09 9.23 10.62
N ALA A 46 14.38 9.06 10.28
CA ALA A 46 14.91 7.79 9.80
C ALA A 46 14.94 6.68 10.86
N GLU A 47 15.12 7.05 12.13
CA GLU A 47 15.20 6.12 13.26
C GLU A 47 13.85 6.03 14.00
N PRO A 48 13.54 4.87 14.63
CA PRO A 48 12.39 4.76 15.52
C PRO A 48 12.41 5.86 16.60
N PRO A 49 11.26 6.48 16.92
CA PRO A 49 9.90 6.07 16.55
C PRO A 49 9.39 6.63 15.21
N HIS A 50 10.28 7.10 14.31
CA HIS A 50 9.92 7.67 13.02
C HIS A 50 8.99 8.89 13.13
N THR A 51 9.37 9.88 13.94
CA THR A 51 8.58 11.09 14.18
C THR A 51 8.09 11.73 12.87
N PRO A 52 6.80 12.05 12.72
CA PRO A 52 6.29 12.76 11.55
C PRO A 52 6.91 14.15 11.41
N ARG A 53 7.27 14.55 10.18
CA ARG A 53 7.86 15.85 9.84
C ARG A 53 7.20 16.42 8.57
N GLY A 54 7.58 17.65 8.23
CA GLY A 54 7.10 18.32 7.02
C GLY A 54 5.61 18.65 7.08
N CYS A 55 4.94 18.66 5.94
CA CYS A 55 3.50 18.87 5.91
C CYS A 55 2.76 17.66 6.54
N PRO A 56 1.90 17.88 7.54
CA PRO A 56 1.22 16.78 8.20
C PRO A 56 0.22 16.07 7.27
N PHE A 57 -0.42 16.81 6.36
CA PHE A 57 -1.51 16.34 5.50
C PHE A 57 -1.28 16.70 4.03
N GLN A 58 -0.39 15.99 3.34
CA GLN A 58 -0.27 16.12 1.89
C GLN A 58 -1.05 15.04 1.14
N ALA A 59 -1.71 15.46 0.06
CA ALA A 59 -2.54 14.59 -0.78
C ALA A 59 -1.74 13.45 -1.41
N TRP A 60 -0.46 13.66 -1.74
CA TRP A 60 0.34 12.65 -2.41
C TRP A 60 0.67 11.43 -1.54
N SER A 61 0.72 11.58 -0.21
CA SER A 61 1.19 10.53 0.70
C SER A 61 0.06 9.54 0.93
N VAL A 62 -1.13 10.06 1.25
CA VAL A 62 -2.34 9.24 1.32
C VAL A 62 -2.73 8.71 -0.07
N GLY A 63 -2.52 9.49 -1.14
CA GLY A 63 -2.75 9.06 -2.52
C GLY A 63 -1.87 7.86 -2.90
N GLU A 64 -0.59 7.86 -2.54
CA GLU A 64 0.30 6.73 -2.77
C GLU A 64 -0.12 5.51 -1.92
N LEU A 65 -0.52 5.71 -0.66
CA LEU A 65 -1.02 4.61 0.18
C LEU A 65 -2.24 3.93 -0.47
N ILE A 66 -3.24 4.70 -0.90
CA ILE A 66 -4.44 4.18 -1.59
C ILE A 66 -4.06 3.43 -2.87
N ARG A 67 -3.10 3.96 -3.64
CA ARG A 67 -2.63 3.30 -4.86
C ARG A 67 -1.97 1.95 -4.55
N LEU A 68 -1.17 1.86 -3.49
CA LEU A 68 -0.52 0.62 -3.06
C LEU A 68 -1.54 -0.41 -2.55
N GLU A 69 -2.56 0.02 -1.81
CA GLU A 69 -3.64 -0.87 -1.38
C GLU A 69 -4.40 -1.48 -2.56
N ARG A 70 -4.64 -0.69 -3.61
CA ARG A 70 -5.24 -1.17 -4.86
C ARG A 70 -4.30 -2.11 -5.62
N LEU A 71 -3.01 -1.76 -5.72
CA LEU A 71 -2.01 -2.59 -6.38
C LEU A 71 -1.88 -3.98 -5.74
N LEU A 72 -2.02 -4.03 -4.42
CA LEU A 72 -1.90 -5.26 -3.63
C LEU A 72 -3.25 -5.90 -3.33
N ALA A 73 -4.37 -5.39 -3.85
CA ALA A 73 -5.67 -6.03 -3.67
C ALA A 73 -5.69 -7.38 -4.42
N PRO A 74 -6.34 -8.42 -3.87
CA PRO A 74 -6.63 -9.62 -4.64
C PRO A 74 -7.42 -9.24 -5.89
N GLN A 75 -6.97 -9.67 -7.07
CA GLN A 75 -7.75 -9.47 -8.28
C GLN A 75 -9.05 -10.27 -8.17
N PRO A 76 -10.20 -9.70 -8.53
CA PRO A 76 -11.43 -10.46 -8.55
C PRO A 76 -11.26 -11.64 -9.51
N SER A 77 -11.64 -12.84 -9.07
CA SER A 77 -11.70 -14.02 -9.94
C SER A 77 -12.58 -13.68 -11.14
N PRO A 78 -12.20 -14.05 -12.38
CA PRO A 78 -13.08 -13.84 -13.52
C PRO A 78 -14.40 -14.55 -13.26
N THR A 79 -15.52 -13.83 -13.34
CA THR A 79 -16.86 -14.42 -13.25
C THR A 79 -16.95 -15.53 -14.29
N PRO A 80 -17.28 -16.78 -13.93
CA PRO A 80 -17.46 -17.83 -14.92
C PRO A 80 -18.56 -17.37 -15.87
N ALA A 81 -18.22 -17.21 -17.16
CA ALA A 81 -19.18 -16.90 -18.19
C ALA A 81 -20.29 -17.95 -18.09
N MET A 82 -21.54 -17.51 -17.90
CA MET A 82 -22.70 -18.39 -17.94
C MET A 82 -22.63 -19.17 -19.26
N ALA A 83 -22.28 -20.45 -19.16
CA ALA A 83 -22.38 -21.37 -20.28
C ALA A 83 -23.85 -21.41 -20.67
N MET A 84 -24.23 -20.65 -21.69
CA MET A 84 -25.49 -20.85 -22.38
C MET A 84 -25.40 -22.24 -23.00
N ALA A 85 -26.00 -23.19 -22.29
CA ALA A 85 -26.24 -24.54 -22.76
C ALA A 85 -26.88 -24.45 -24.15
N ARG A 86 -26.21 -25.11 -25.10
CA ARG A 86 -26.78 -25.48 -26.39
C ARG A 86 -27.88 -26.51 -26.21
#